data_AF-A0A974X5I3-F1
#
_entry.id   AF-A0A974X5I3-F1
#
_cell.length_a   1.000
_cell.length_b   1.000
_cell.length_c   1.000
_cell.angle_alpha   90.00
_cell.angle_beta   90.00
_cell.angle_gamma   90.00
#
_symmetry.space_group_name_H-M   'P 1'
#
loop_
_entity.id
_entity.type
_entity.pdbx_description
1 polymer ?
#
loop_
_entity_poly.entity_id
_entity_poly.type
_entity_poly.pdbx_seq_one_letter_code
_entity_poly.pdbx_strand_id
1 'polypeptide(L)'
;MSTASPGHVPALPHSATLAWWLTAWLRGHEQTDHVLDVLAEDTHLLEGGSALDLLVRTRASGATYAGLALPVDGDPLGLGGPRAFNAAALESGQAVVAGGLGLVPVEQGETVQWQVFEAGPRQLPDVGEADRGLRETLVSTAGELADLDVAKWRPEAADALMNLHHRPALEAPLGTPPRCADLAARGLQAWAIVDLALDDDGGALSSYEVERRRGLLQPLGRAARRAVVAACSPQVWPP
;
A
#
# COMPACT_ATOMS: atom_id res chain seq x y z
N MET A 1 -6.53 21.75 19.56
CA MET A 1 -7.76 20.93 19.54
C MET A 1 -7.78 20.22 18.20
N SER A 2 -7.15 19.05 18.14
CA SER A 2 -7.12 18.23 16.93
C SER A 2 -8.41 17.43 16.89
N THR A 3 -9.23 17.68 15.87
CA THR A 3 -10.45 16.92 15.61
C THR A 3 -10.04 15.54 15.13
N ALA A 4 -10.32 14.50 15.93
CA ALA A 4 -10.21 13.12 15.48
C ALA A 4 -11.14 12.93 14.26
N SER A 5 -10.55 12.70 13.09
CA SER A 5 -11.30 12.30 11.90
C SER A 5 -11.96 10.94 12.16
N PRO A 6 -13.22 10.74 11.74
CA PRO A 6 -13.87 9.44 11.84
C PRO A 6 -13.04 8.39 11.10
N GLY A 7 -12.88 7.21 11.71
CA GLY A 7 -11.96 6.16 11.25
C GLY A 7 -12.05 5.92 9.75
N HIS A 8 -10.99 6.31 9.03
CA HIS A 8 -10.88 6.10 7.60
C HIS A 8 -10.82 4.58 7.37
N VAL A 9 -11.81 4.03 6.68
CA VAL A 9 -11.73 2.65 6.19
C VAL A 9 -10.48 2.60 5.31
N PRO A 10 -9.53 1.67 5.54
CA PRO A 10 -8.29 1.66 4.78
C PRO A 10 -8.57 1.39 3.31
N ALA A 11 -8.44 2.44 2.50
CA ALA A 11 -8.46 2.37 1.06
C ALA A 11 -7.08 1.90 0.55
N LEU A 12 -7.05 1.49 -0.71
CA LEU A 12 -5.78 1.25 -1.39
C LEU A 12 -5.03 2.57 -1.53
N PRO A 13 -3.70 2.59 -1.33
CA PRO A 13 -2.88 3.71 -1.76
C PRO A 13 -3.10 3.99 -3.26
N HIS A 14 -3.03 5.25 -3.66
CA HIS A 14 -3.15 5.68 -5.06
C HIS A 14 -2.28 4.83 -6.02
N SER A 15 -1.05 4.48 -5.61
CA SER A 15 -0.16 3.62 -6.39
C SER A 15 -0.63 2.18 -6.51
N ALA A 16 -1.33 1.66 -5.51
CA ALA A 16 -1.86 0.30 -5.54
C ALA A 16 -3.06 0.20 -6.49
N THR A 17 -3.98 1.18 -6.42
CA THR A 17 -5.08 1.36 -7.38
C THR A 17 -4.51 1.47 -8.80
N LEU A 18 -3.60 2.42 -9.04
CA LEU A 18 -3.03 2.61 -10.37
C LEU A 18 -2.32 1.34 -10.89
N ALA A 19 -1.55 0.62 -10.06
CA ALA A 19 -0.84 -0.58 -10.47
C ALA A 19 -1.77 -1.72 -10.93
N TRP A 20 -2.86 -1.97 -10.19
CA TRP A 20 -3.86 -2.96 -10.55
C TRP A 20 -4.58 -2.60 -11.85
N TRP A 21 -5.11 -1.39 -11.95
CA TRP A 21 -5.90 -0.95 -13.10
C TRP A 21 -5.05 -0.81 -14.36
N LEU A 22 -3.82 -0.28 -14.27
CA LEU A 22 -2.87 -0.29 -15.38
C LEU A 22 -2.58 -1.71 -15.85
N THR A 23 -2.38 -2.66 -14.93
CA THR A 23 -2.12 -4.05 -15.31
C THR A 23 -3.30 -4.64 -16.07
N ALA A 24 -4.51 -4.49 -15.55
CA ALA A 24 -5.71 -5.03 -16.17
C ALA A 24 -5.92 -4.44 -17.57
N TRP A 25 -5.70 -3.14 -17.74
CA TRP A 25 -5.76 -2.45 -19.03
C TRP A 25 -4.66 -2.87 -20.00
N LEU A 26 -3.41 -2.97 -19.55
CA LEU A 26 -2.26 -3.40 -20.37
C LEU A 26 -2.43 -4.85 -20.87
N ARG A 27 -3.07 -5.70 -20.07
CA ARG A 27 -3.42 -7.09 -20.43
C ARG A 27 -4.72 -7.21 -21.22
N GLY A 28 -5.47 -6.13 -21.39
CA GLY A 28 -6.74 -6.10 -22.13
C GLY A 28 -7.92 -6.74 -21.39
N HIS A 29 -7.84 -6.86 -20.06
CA HIS A 29 -8.95 -7.32 -19.23
C HIS A 29 -9.97 -6.21 -18.96
N GLU A 30 -9.51 -4.97 -18.92
CA GLU A 30 -10.36 -3.78 -18.68
C GLU A 30 -10.34 -2.84 -19.88
N GLN A 31 -11.50 -2.21 -20.12
CA GLN A 31 -11.65 -1.21 -21.18
C GLN A 31 -11.11 0.15 -20.71
N THR A 32 -10.64 0.97 -21.64
CA THR A 32 -10.09 2.30 -21.33
C THR A 32 -11.09 3.17 -20.55
N ASP A 33 -12.36 3.19 -20.94
CA ASP A 33 -13.38 4.03 -20.28
C ASP A 33 -13.56 3.65 -18.81
N HIS A 34 -13.63 2.35 -18.51
CA HIS A 34 -13.75 1.86 -17.13
C HIS A 34 -12.54 2.25 -16.27
N VAL A 35 -11.34 2.16 -16.83
CA VAL A 35 -10.11 2.59 -16.14
C VAL A 35 -10.12 4.10 -15.89
N LEU A 36 -10.58 4.90 -16.86
CA LEU A 36 -10.69 6.35 -16.71
C LEU A 36 -11.73 6.75 -15.66
N ASP A 37 -12.85 6.02 -15.55
CA ASP A 37 -13.87 6.26 -14.53
C ASP A 37 -13.29 6.07 -13.12
N VAL A 38 -12.57 4.97 -12.89
CA VAL A 38 -11.90 4.73 -11.61
C VAL A 38 -10.83 5.78 -11.32
N LEU A 39 -10.04 6.15 -12.33
CA LEU A 39 -9.02 7.19 -12.18
C LEU A 39 -9.62 8.59 -11.95
N ALA A 40 -10.90 8.80 -12.26
CA ALA A 40 -11.58 10.07 -12.03
C ALA A 40 -12.00 10.26 -10.56
N GLU A 41 -12.08 9.20 -9.74
CA GLU A 41 -12.47 9.29 -8.33
C GLU A 41 -11.53 10.21 -7.52
N ASP A 42 -10.22 10.06 -7.70
CA ASP A 42 -9.18 10.91 -7.10
C ASP A 42 -8.49 11.83 -8.14
N THR A 43 -9.13 12.04 -9.30
CA THR A 43 -8.61 12.85 -10.41
C THR A 43 -7.13 12.56 -10.72
N HIS A 44 -6.80 11.32 -11.06
CA HIS A 44 -5.44 10.92 -11.40
C HIS A 44 -5.02 11.47 -12.76
N LEU A 45 -3.94 12.26 -12.80
CA LEU A 45 -3.46 12.91 -14.03
C LEU A 45 -1.97 12.68 -14.23
N LEU A 46 -1.51 12.59 -15.48
CA LEU A 46 -0.09 12.75 -15.77
C LEU A 46 0.35 14.19 -15.46
N GLU A 47 1.55 14.39 -14.91
CA GLU A 47 2.10 15.74 -14.74
C GLU A 47 2.09 16.52 -16.07
N GLY A 48 1.40 17.66 -16.09
CA GLY A 48 1.24 18.48 -17.29
C GLY A 48 0.32 17.89 -18.37
N GLY A 49 -0.47 16.86 -18.06
CA GLY A 49 -1.35 16.18 -19.01
C GLY A 49 -2.63 15.63 -18.37
N SER A 50 -3.19 14.60 -19.00
CA SER A 50 -4.45 13.96 -18.61
C SER A 50 -4.25 12.52 -18.09
N ALA A 51 -5.33 11.93 -17.58
CA ALA A 51 -5.38 10.49 -17.29
C ALA A 51 -5.12 9.64 -18.54
N LEU A 52 -5.61 10.07 -19.71
CA LEU A 52 -5.37 9.35 -20.97
C LEU A 52 -3.88 9.40 -21.35
N ASP A 53 -3.21 10.54 -21.16
CA ASP A 53 -1.77 10.67 -21.42
C ASP A 53 -0.96 9.75 -20.51
N LEU A 54 -1.39 9.54 -19.25
CA LEU A 54 -0.79 8.57 -18.34
C LEU A 54 -0.87 7.14 -18.89
N LEU A 55 -2.05 6.72 -19.37
CA LEU A 55 -2.24 5.39 -19.97
C LEU A 55 -1.41 5.21 -21.25
N VAL A 56 -1.46 6.20 -22.15
CA VAL A 56 -0.72 6.19 -23.43
C VAL A 56 0.78 6.13 -23.18
N ARG A 57 1.31 6.96 -22.26
CA ARG A 57 2.73 6.99 -21.91
C ARG A 57 3.19 5.67 -21.29
N THR A 58 2.36 5.06 -20.45
CA THR A 58 2.65 3.75 -19.86
C THR A 58 2.71 2.65 -20.92
N ARG A 59 1.77 2.62 -21.88
CA ARG A 59 1.81 1.64 -22.98
C ARG A 59 2.99 1.86 -23.92
N ALA A 60 3.31 3.13 -24.21
CA ALA A 60 4.43 3.51 -25.07
C ALA A 60 5.79 3.10 -24.48
N SER A 61 5.91 2.88 -23.17
CA SER A 61 7.12 2.34 -22.55
C SER A 61 7.36 0.85 -22.82
N GLY A 62 6.40 0.16 -23.45
CA GLY A 62 6.44 -1.28 -23.67
C GLY A 62 6.08 -2.11 -22.44
N ALA A 63 5.54 -1.49 -21.38
CA ALA A 63 5.08 -2.19 -20.20
C ALA A 63 3.93 -3.16 -20.54
N THR A 64 3.98 -4.37 -19.98
CA THR A 64 2.90 -5.38 -20.08
C THR A 64 2.13 -5.55 -18.76
N TYR A 65 2.62 -4.89 -17.71
CA TYR A 65 2.02 -4.81 -16.38
C TYR A 65 2.60 -3.59 -15.65
N ALA A 66 1.96 -3.21 -14.55
CA ALA A 66 2.45 -2.25 -13.59
C ALA A 66 2.49 -2.90 -12.21
N GLY A 67 3.42 -2.50 -11.35
CA GLY A 67 3.49 -3.05 -10.01
C GLY A 67 3.86 -2.02 -8.95
N LEU A 68 3.32 -2.23 -7.75
CA LEU A 68 3.41 -1.32 -6.62
C LEU A 68 4.79 -1.33 -5.96
N ALA A 69 5.24 -0.16 -5.53
CA ALA A 69 6.31 0.04 -4.55
C ALA A 69 5.77 0.86 -3.36
N LEU A 70 6.11 0.44 -2.14
CA LEU A 70 5.74 1.13 -0.89
C LEU A 70 6.99 1.31 -0.02
N PRO A 71 7.95 2.15 -0.47
CA PRO A 71 9.19 2.34 0.25
C PRO A 71 8.96 3.13 1.55
N VAL A 72 9.76 2.82 2.56
CA VAL A 72 9.91 3.61 3.78
C VAL A 72 11.39 3.70 4.15
N ASP A 73 11.74 4.59 5.07
CA ASP A 73 13.11 4.71 5.55
C ASP A 73 13.64 3.37 6.07
N GLY A 74 14.78 2.93 5.50
CA GLY A 74 15.42 1.66 5.80
C GLY A 74 14.81 0.42 5.12
N ASP A 75 13.71 0.55 4.37
CA ASP A 75 13.07 -0.55 3.64
C ASP A 75 12.54 -0.04 2.28
N PRO A 76 13.41 0.04 1.24
CA PRO A 76 13.06 0.56 -0.09
C PRO A 76 12.26 -0.48 -0.92
N LEU A 77 11.19 -1.00 -0.34
CA LEU A 77 10.40 -2.11 -0.86
C LEU A 77 9.83 -1.81 -2.26
N GLY A 78 10.22 -2.64 -3.23
CA GLY A 78 9.75 -2.54 -4.61
C GLY A 78 10.48 -1.49 -5.45
N LEU A 79 11.58 -0.91 -4.96
CA LEU A 79 12.42 0.01 -5.71
C LEU A 79 13.67 -0.68 -6.28
N GLY A 80 14.07 -0.25 -7.48
CA GLY A 80 15.25 -0.76 -8.21
C GLY A 80 16.28 0.32 -8.58
N GLY A 81 16.03 1.58 -8.26
CA GLY A 81 16.75 2.73 -8.82
C GLY A 81 16.14 3.20 -10.16
N PRO A 82 16.74 4.22 -10.80
CA PRO A 82 17.90 5.00 -10.36
C PRO A 82 17.62 5.90 -9.13
N ARG A 83 18.66 6.59 -8.63
CA ARG A 83 18.59 7.42 -7.41
C ARG A 83 17.46 8.46 -7.43
N ALA A 84 17.22 9.10 -8.57
CA ALA A 84 16.18 10.13 -8.70
C ALA A 84 14.79 9.55 -8.42
N PHE A 85 14.47 8.41 -9.04
CA PHE A 85 13.21 7.71 -8.81
C PHE A 85 13.09 7.24 -7.34
N ASN A 86 14.14 6.63 -6.79
CA ASN A 86 14.09 6.15 -5.41
C ASN A 86 13.89 7.29 -4.39
N ALA A 87 14.52 8.44 -4.61
CA ALA A 87 14.36 9.60 -3.73
C ALA A 87 12.92 10.12 -3.78
N ALA A 88 12.36 10.33 -4.97
CA ALA A 88 10.98 10.78 -5.13
C ALA A 88 9.98 9.77 -4.55
N ALA A 89 10.19 8.47 -4.79
CA ALA A 89 9.32 7.41 -4.27
C ALA A 89 9.39 7.29 -2.74
N LEU A 90 10.58 7.49 -2.13
CA LEU A 90 10.72 7.53 -0.67
C LEU A 90 10.03 8.75 -0.06
N GLU A 91 10.15 9.91 -0.69
CA GLU A 91 9.50 11.15 -0.25
C GLU A 91 7.96 11.03 -0.33
N SER A 92 7.43 10.45 -1.40
CA SER A 92 6.00 10.16 -1.56
C SER A 92 5.52 8.97 -0.70
N GLY A 93 6.42 8.06 -0.32
CA GLY A 93 6.11 6.81 0.40
C GLY A 93 5.43 5.73 -0.47
N GLN A 94 5.24 6.00 -1.75
CA GLN A 94 4.60 5.12 -2.72
C GLN A 94 5.05 5.42 -4.15
N ALA A 95 5.05 4.39 -5.01
CA ALA A 95 5.29 4.54 -6.43
C ALA A 95 4.74 3.34 -7.22
N VAL A 96 4.68 3.48 -8.54
CA VAL A 96 4.39 2.40 -9.48
C VAL A 96 5.57 2.21 -10.43
N VAL A 97 5.91 0.95 -10.71
CA VAL A 97 6.93 0.58 -11.70
C VAL A 97 6.25 -0.19 -12.85
N ALA A 98 6.39 0.32 -14.07
CA ALA A 98 5.80 -0.23 -15.29
C ALA A 98 6.84 -0.27 -16.43
N GLY A 99 7.43 -1.45 -16.67
CA GLY A 99 8.56 -1.58 -17.59
C GLY A 99 9.77 -0.78 -17.09
N GLY A 100 10.32 0.10 -17.92
CA GLY A 100 11.38 1.04 -17.55
C GLY A 100 10.88 2.37 -16.96
N LEU A 101 9.58 2.47 -16.64
CA LEU A 101 8.94 3.69 -16.15
C LEU A 101 8.69 3.60 -14.64
N GLY A 102 9.08 4.65 -13.91
CA GLY A 102 8.67 4.91 -12.53
C GLY A 102 7.63 6.02 -12.50
N LEU A 103 6.54 5.81 -11.78
CA LEU A 103 5.46 6.79 -11.60
C LEU A 103 5.34 7.08 -10.10
N VAL A 104 5.47 8.34 -9.71
CA VAL A 104 5.37 8.77 -8.30
C VAL A 104 4.18 9.72 -8.17
N PRO A 105 3.24 9.47 -7.25
CA PRO A 105 2.10 10.37 -7.07
C PRO A 105 2.50 11.58 -6.22
N VAL A 106 1.93 12.72 -6.61
CA VAL A 106 1.97 13.99 -5.89
C VAL A 106 0.53 14.43 -5.67
N GLU A 107 0.08 14.40 -4.42
CA GLU A 107 -1.26 14.82 -4.03
C GLU A 107 -1.35 16.36 -4.03
N GLN A 108 -2.35 16.90 -4.74
CA GLN A 108 -2.63 18.33 -4.86
C GLN A 108 -4.14 18.56 -4.65
N GLY A 109 -4.55 18.65 -3.38
CA GLY A 109 -5.96 18.72 -3.03
C GLY A 109 -6.67 17.41 -3.40
N GLU A 110 -7.66 17.47 -4.28
CA GLU A 110 -8.42 16.30 -4.76
C GLU A 110 -7.82 15.67 -6.03
N THR A 111 -6.63 16.12 -6.44
CA THR A 111 -5.96 15.65 -7.67
C THR A 111 -4.69 14.91 -7.34
N VAL A 112 -4.48 13.76 -7.96
CA VAL A 112 -3.23 12.99 -7.87
C VAL A 112 -2.44 13.15 -9.16
N GLN A 113 -1.36 13.95 -9.13
CA GLN A 113 -0.48 14.13 -10.28
C GLN A 113 0.65 13.09 -10.28
N TRP A 114 0.84 12.40 -11.40
CA TRP A 114 1.86 11.38 -11.57
C TRP A 114 3.09 11.96 -12.25
N GLN A 115 4.17 12.06 -11.47
CA GLN A 115 5.50 12.40 -11.97
C GLN A 115 6.18 11.17 -12.56
N VAL A 116 6.93 11.37 -13.64
CA VAL A 116 7.51 10.28 -14.41
C VAL A 116 9.03 10.26 -14.31
N PHE A 117 9.56 9.08 -14.01
CA PHE A 117 10.98 8.81 -13.86
C PHE A 117 11.38 7.58 -14.69
N GLU A 118 12.68 7.42 -14.91
CA GLU A 118 13.25 6.14 -15.30
C GLU A 118 13.21 5.18 -14.11
N ALA A 119 12.92 3.90 -14.36
CA ALA A 119 12.96 2.85 -13.35
C ALA A 119 13.80 1.67 -13.82
N GLY A 120 14.57 1.11 -12.88
CA GLY A 120 15.39 -0.08 -13.07
C GLY A 120 14.67 -1.36 -12.60
N PRO A 121 15.27 -2.53 -12.89
CA PRO A 121 14.80 -3.81 -12.36
C PRO A 121 14.72 -3.81 -10.83
N ARG A 122 13.68 -4.45 -10.29
CA ARG A 122 13.36 -4.46 -8.85
C ARG A 122 13.19 -5.89 -8.33
N GLN A 123 13.41 -6.08 -7.04
CA GLN A 123 13.13 -7.33 -6.34
C GLN A 123 11.82 -7.22 -5.57
N LEU A 124 11.07 -8.32 -5.53
CA LEU A 124 9.75 -8.38 -4.90
C LEU A 124 9.60 -9.66 -4.09
N PRO A 125 8.91 -9.61 -2.94
CA PRO A 125 8.52 -10.82 -2.23
C PRO A 125 7.49 -11.60 -3.06
N ASP A 126 7.58 -12.93 -3.03
CA ASP A 126 6.55 -13.79 -3.61
C ASP A 126 5.21 -13.64 -2.87
N VAL A 127 4.08 -13.82 -3.56
CA VAL A 127 2.74 -13.70 -2.93
C VAL A 127 2.57 -14.69 -1.76
N GLY A 128 3.03 -15.94 -1.91
CA GLY A 128 2.94 -16.94 -0.85
C GLY A 128 3.91 -16.67 0.30
N GLU A 129 5.09 -16.12 0.02
CA GLU A 129 6.01 -15.64 1.05
C GLU A 129 5.41 -14.47 1.84
N ALA A 130 4.86 -13.48 1.15
CA ALA A 130 4.26 -12.30 1.78
C ALA A 130 3.02 -12.68 2.62
N ASP A 131 2.17 -13.59 2.14
CA ASP A 131 1.01 -14.08 2.90
C ASP A 131 1.43 -14.81 4.18
N ARG A 132 2.44 -15.68 4.11
CA ARG A 132 2.95 -16.39 5.27
C ARG A 132 3.62 -15.43 6.26
N GLY A 133 4.47 -14.54 5.77
CA GLY A 133 5.16 -13.54 6.58
C GLY A 133 4.17 -12.61 7.30
N LEU A 134 3.09 -12.20 6.65
CA LEU A 134 2.01 -11.43 7.28
C LEU A 134 1.35 -12.23 8.41
N ARG A 135 0.97 -13.49 8.18
CA ARG A 135 0.33 -14.34 9.19
C ARG A 135 1.24 -14.59 10.39
N GLU A 136 2.49 -14.96 10.16
CA GLU A 136 3.47 -15.23 11.21
C GLU A 136 3.72 -13.99 12.06
N THR A 137 3.94 -12.83 11.41
CA THR A 137 4.20 -11.58 12.11
C THR A 137 3.00 -11.11 12.92
N LEU A 138 1.78 -11.28 12.39
CA LEU A 138 0.55 -10.92 13.10
C LEU A 138 0.39 -11.75 14.38
N VAL A 139 0.61 -13.06 14.33
CA VAL A 139 0.55 -13.93 15.52
C VAL A 139 1.63 -13.57 16.53
N SER A 140 2.87 -13.36 16.09
CA SER A 140 3.98 -12.98 16.97
C SER A 140 3.73 -11.63 17.65
N THR A 141 3.34 -10.62 16.89
CA THR A 141 3.09 -9.26 17.39
C THR A 141 1.93 -9.26 18.40
N ALA A 142 0.85 -10.01 18.13
CA ALA A 142 -0.27 -10.14 19.04
C ALA A 142 0.14 -10.79 20.38
N GLY A 143 0.99 -11.83 20.34
CA GLY A 143 1.53 -12.46 21.54
C GLY A 143 2.41 -11.50 22.36
N GLU A 144 3.33 -10.80 21.71
CA GLU A 144 4.23 -9.84 22.36
C GLU A 144 3.48 -8.64 22.96
N LEU A 145 2.45 -8.13 22.27
CA LEU A 145 1.59 -7.08 22.79
C LEU A 145 0.74 -7.58 23.97
N ALA A 146 0.22 -8.80 23.93
CA ALA A 146 -0.55 -9.36 25.04
C ALA A 146 0.32 -9.53 26.30
N ASP A 147 1.57 -9.97 26.15
CA ASP A 147 2.54 -10.06 27.25
C ASP A 147 2.93 -8.68 27.81
N LEU A 148 2.91 -7.64 26.96
CA LEU A 148 3.16 -6.25 27.36
C LEU A 148 1.95 -5.62 28.07
N ASP A 149 0.73 -5.86 27.58
CA ASP A 149 -0.54 -5.23 27.98
C ASP A 149 -1.29 -5.98 29.10
N VAL A 150 -0.63 -6.88 29.86
CA VAL A 150 -1.22 -7.65 30.98
C VAL A 150 -1.87 -6.77 32.08
N ALA A 151 -1.78 -5.43 32.01
CA ALA A 151 -2.28 -4.53 33.04
C ALA A 151 -3.39 -3.52 32.67
N LYS A 152 -3.79 -3.25 31.42
CA LYS A 152 -4.93 -2.35 31.11
C LYS A 152 -5.17 -2.20 29.60
N TRP A 153 -6.35 -2.61 29.13
CA TRP A 153 -6.88 -2.20 27.83
C TRP A 153 -7.98 -1.16 28.02
N ARG A 154 -7.94 -0.07 27.24
CA ARG A 154 -8.98 0.95 27.23
C ARG A 154 -10.13 0.54 26.30
N PRO A 155 -11.40 0.76 26.70
CA PRO A 155 -12.56 0.41 25.86
C PRO A 155 -12.52 1.06 24.46
N GLU A 156 -12.00 2.29 24.36
CA GLU A 156 -11.97 3.02 23.09
C GLU A 156 -11.00 2.42 22.05
N ALA A 157 -9.88 1.83 22.51
CA ALA A 157 -8.95 1.12 21.64
C ALA A 157 -9.55 -0.21 21.14
N ALA A 158 -10.33 -0.88 21.98
CA ALA A 158 -11.06 -2.08 21.59
C ALA A 158 -12.12 -1.78 20.51
N ASP A 159 -12.86 -0.68 20.63
CA ASP A 159 -13.86 -0.27 19.63
C ASP A 159 -13.23 0.10 18.28
N ALA A 160 -12.10 0.81 18.29
CA ALA A 160 -11.37 1.14 17.06
C ALA A 160 -10.80 -0.12 16.38
N LEU A 161 -10.28 -1.07 17.17
CA LEU A 161 -9.86 -2.38 16.67
C LEU A 161 -11.05 -3.19 16.14
N MET A 162 -12.21 -3.19 16.80
CA MET A 162 -13.42 -3.87 16.33
C MET A 162 -13.95 -3.28 15.01
N ASN A 163 -13.87 -1.96 14.82
CA ASN A 163 -14.17 -1.33 13.54
C ASN A 163 -13.18 -1.78 12.45
N LEU A 164 -11.90 -1.90 12.81
CA LEU A 164 -10.85 -2.43 11.93
C LEU A 164 -10.96 -3.94 11.66
N HIS A 165 -11.80 -4.72 12.38
CA HIS A 165 -11.98 -6.16 12.10
C HIS A 165 -12.72 -6.43 10.77
N HIS A 166 -13.39 -5.44 10.20
CA HIS A 166 -14.05 -5.56 8.91
C HIS A 166 -13.03 -5.38 7.79
N ARG A 167 -12.81 -6.44 7.00
CA ARG A 167 -11.94 -6.38 5.83
C ARG A 167 -12.45 -5.32 4.85
N PRO A 168 -11.57 -4.46 4.29
CA PRO A 168 -11.98 -3.53 3.26
C PRO A 168 -12.48 -4.33 2.05
N ALA A 169 -13.64 -3.93 1.53
CA ALA A 169 -14.13 -4.46 0.26
C ALA A 169 -13.35 -3.76 -0.85
N LEU A 170 -12.34 -4.45 -1.38
CA LEU A 170 -11.53 -3.94 -2.48
C LEU A 170 -12.20 -4.26 -3.81
N GLU A 171 -12.39 -3.23 -4.63
CA GLU A 171 -12.75 -3.41 -6.03
C GLU A 171 -11.49 -3.76 -6.84
N ALA A 172 -11.27 -5.06 -7.00
CA ALA A 172 -10.16 -5.58 -7.80
C ALA A 172 -10.58 -5.66 -9.28
N PRO A 173 -9.79 -5.11 -10.22
CA PRO A 173 -10.12 -5.18 -11.64
C PRO A 173 -10.02 -6.61 -12.17
N LEU A 174 -10.66 -6.84 -13.33
CA LEU A 174 -10.64 -8.13 -14.01
C LEU A 174 -9.21 -8.64 -14.26
N GLY A 175 -9.02 -9.93 -14.05
CA GLY A 175 -7.71 -10.58 -14.16
C GLY A 175 -6.85 -10.52 -12.89
N THR A 176 -7.31 -9.84 -11.84
CA THR A 176 -6.67 -9.92 -10.51
C THR A 176 -7.00 -11.27 -9.86
N PRO A 177 -6.00 -12.09 -9.48
CA PRO A 177 -6.26 -13.35 -8.78
C PRO A 177 -6.99 -13.09 -7.45
N PRO A 178 -8.05 -13.85 -7.11
CA PRO A 178 -8.80 -13.64 -5.86
C PRO A 178 -7.92 -13.67 -4.61
N ARG A 179 -6.92 -14.57 -4.60
CA ARG A 179 -5.96 -14.67 -3.48
C ARG A 179 -5.11 -13.41 -3.29
N CYS A 180 -4.84 -12.66 -4.36
CA CYS A 180 -4.11 -11.40 -4.31
C CYS A 180 -5.01 -10.28 -3.77
N ALA A 181 -6.26 -10.21 -4.22
CA ALA A 181 -7.25 -9.27 -3.65
C ALA A 181 -7.46 -9.50 -2.14
N ASP A 182 -7.61 -10.77 -1.73
CA ASP A 182 -7.70 -11.16 -0.32
C ASP A 182 -6.45 -10.78 0.47
N LEU A 183 -5.26 -10.99 -0.10
CA LEU A 183 -3.99 -10.64 0.55
C LEU A 183 -3.84 -9.12 0.70
N ALA A 184 -4.20 -8.34 -0.32
CA ALA A 184 -4.21 -6.88 -0.25
C ALA A 184 -5.15 -6.40 0.86
N ALA A 185 -6.37 -6.93 0.93
CA ALA A 185 -7.34 -6.56 1.97
C ALA A 185 -6.82 -6.86 3.38
N ARG A 186 -6.22 -8.04 3.60
CA ARG A 186 -5.58 -8.39 4.89
C ARG A 186 -4.37 -7.51 5.20
N GLY A 187 -3.55 -7.22 4.20
CA GLY A 187 -2.39 -6.34 4.33
C GLY A 187 -2.79 -4.92 4.72
N LEU A 188 -3.78 -4.33 4.04
CA LEU A 188 -4.32 -3.00 4.36
C LEU A 188 -4.92 -2.96 5.76
N GLN A 189 -5.66 -4.00 6.14
CA GLN A 189 -6.21 -4.10 7.49
C GLN A 189 -5.11 -4.10 8.56
N ALA A 190 -4.08 -4.92 8.40
CA ALA A 190 -2.96 -4.97 9.34
C ALA A 190 -2.18 -3.65 9.36
N TRP A 191 -1.99 -3.01 8.20
CA TRP A 191 -1.34 -1.71 8.10
C TRP A 191 -2.15 -0.64 8.85
N ALA A 192 -3.47 -0.56 8.64
CA ALA A 192 -4.33 0.39 9.35
C ALA A 192 -4.34 0.20 10.87
N ILE A 193 -4.29 -1.06 11.34
CA ILE A 193 -4.13 -1.39 12.76
C ILE A 193 -2.80 -0.84 13.29
N VAL A 194 -1.70 -1.03 12.55
CA VAL A 194 -0.38 -0.51 12.94
C VAL A 194 -0.38 1.01 12.98
N ASP A 195 -0.89 1.68 11.94
CA ASP A 195 -0.91 3.15 11.87
C ASP A 195 -1.73 3.73 13.03
N LEU A 196 -2.93 3.20 13.29
CA LEU A 196 -3.75 3.61 14.43
C LEU A 196 -3.02 3.40 15.77
N ALA A 197 -2.36 2.24 15.94
CA ALA A 197 -1.67 1.92 17.17
C ALA A 197 -0.35 2.69 17.37
N LEU A 198 0.19 3.31 16.32
CA LEU A 198 1.35 4.21 16.37
C LEU A 198 0.95 5.68 16.57
N ASP A 199 -0.29 6.04 16.23
CA ASP A 199 -0.89 7.35 16.48
C ASP A 199 -1.46 7.49 17.90
N ASP A 200 -1.95 6.38 18.50
CA ASP A 200 -2.38 6.34 19.90
C ASP A 200 -1.24 5.87 20.81
N ASP A 201 -0.70 6.78 21.64
CA ASP A 201 0.25 6.44 22.71
C ASP A 201 -0.36 5.51 23.78
N GLY A 202 -1.65 5.17 23.69
CA GLY A 202 -2.23 3.97 24.28
C GLY A 202 -2.22 3.95 25.81
N GLY A 203 -2.24 5.11 26.46
CA GLY A 203 -2.18 5.21 27.92
C GLY A 203 -0.82 4.81 28.52
N ALA A 204 0.24 4.75 27.71
CA ALA A 204 1.60 4.51 28.18
C ALA A 204 1.99 5.53 29.27
N LEU A 205 2.58 5.04 30.35
CA LEU A 205 2.92 5.85 31.52
C LEU A 205 4.33 6.46 31.38
N SER A 206 5.10 6.02 30.37
CA SER A 206 6.46 6.51 30.09
C SER A 206 6.83 6.45 28.60
N SER A 207 7.79 7.27 28.19
CA SER A 207 8.37 7.26 26.83
C SER A 207 9.05 5.94 26.46
N TYR A 208 9.50 5.16 27.44
CA TYR A 208 10.10 3.84 27.22
C TYR A 208 9.05 2.80 26.76
N GLU A 209 7.85 2.83 27.35
CA GLU A 209 6.75 1.93 26.96
C GLU A 209 6.23 2.25 25.56
N VAL A 210 6.14 3.54 25.21
CA VAL A 210 5.79 3.99 23.85
C VAL A 210 6.80 3.47 22.83
N GLU A 211 8.10 3.66 23.07
CA GLU A 211 9.14 3.21 22.14
C GLU A 211 9.18 1.68 22.02
N ARG A 212 8.97 0.96 23.12
CA ARG A 212 8.90 -0.51 23.11
C ARG A 212 7.70 -0.98 22.29
N ARG A 213 6.50 -0.42 22.50
CA ARG A 213 5.29 -0.75 21.73
C ARG A 213 5.47 -0.45 20.24
N ARG A 214 6.07 0.70 19.90
CA ARG A 214 6.44 1.07 18.53
C ARG A 214 7.38 0.04 17.90
N GLY A 215 8.38 -0.43 18.65
CA GLY A 215 9.30 -1.49 18.22
C GLY A 215 8.60 -2.81 17.89
N LEU A 216 7.57 -3.20 18.66
CA LEU A 216 6.79 -4.43 18.41
C LEU A 216 5.89 -4.33 17.16
N LEU A 217 5.37 -3.14 16.87
CA LEU A 217 4.46 -2.91 15.73
C LEU A 217 5.18 -2.73 14.39
N GLN A 218 6.44 -2.27 14.39
CA GLN A 218 7.23 -2.05 13.17
C GLN A 218 7.34 -3.29 12.26
N PRO A 219 7.64 -4.51 12.76
CA PRO A 219 7.65 -5.72 11.94
C PRO A 219 6.30 -5.98 11.26
N LEU A 220 5.18 -5.80 11.97
CA LEU A 220 3.85 -6.00 11.41
C LEU A 220 3.55 -5.00 10.29
N GLY A 221 3.88 -3.72 10.46
CA GLY A 221 3.75 -2.72 9.40
C GLY A 221 4.58 -3.06 8.16
N ARG A 222 5.82 -3.54 8.35
CA ARG A 222 6.69 -4.01 7.25
C ARG A 222 6.12 -5.23 6.53
N ALA A 223 5.52 -6.19 7.25
CA ALA A 223 4.89 -7.36 6.66
C ALA A 223 3.60 -6.99 5.91
N ALA A 224 2.83 -6.06 6.45
CA ALA A 224 1.62 -5.53 5.84
C ALA A 224 1.91 -4.86 4.48
N ARG A 225 2.91 -3.96 4.42
CA ARG A 225 3.35 -3.34 3.15
C ARG A 225 3.86 -4.37 2.14
N ARG A 226 4.63 -5.38 2.57
CA ARG A 226 5.06 -6.50 1.71
C ARG A 226 3.89 -7.27 1.10
N ALA A 227 2.86 -7.55 1.90
CA ALA A 227 1.64 -8.21 1.44
C ALA A 227 0.92 -7.38 0.37
N VAL A 228 0.72 -6.08 0.60
CA VAL A 228 0.07 -5.18 -0.37
C VAL A 228 0.92 -5.04 -1.64
N VAL A 229 2.24 -4.88 -1.52
CA VAL A 229 3.16 -4.83 -2.68
C VAL A 229 3.10 -6.10 -3.51
N ALA A 230 3.16 -7.28 -2.90
CA ALA A 230 3.07 -8.56 -3.63
C ALA A 230 1.70 -8.73 -4.30
N ALA A 231 0.62 -8.41 -3.58
CA ALA A 231 -0.74 -8.47 -4.09
C ALA A 231 -0.98 -7.52 -5.27
N CYS A 232 -0.32 -6.36 -5.28
CA CYS A 232 -0.43 -5.34 -6.33
C CYS A 232 0.73 -5.37 -7.34
N SER A 233 1.48 -6.47 -7.41
CA SER A 233 2.61 -6.66 -8.32
C SER A 233 2.47 -7.96 -9.12
N PRO A 234 1.97 -7.91 -10.36
CA PRO A 234 1.73 -9.09 -11.20
C PRO A 234 2.97 -9.92 -11.54
N GLN A 235 4.17 -9.40 -11.29
CA GLN A 235 5.44 -10.09 -11.46
C GLN A 235 5.57 -11.32 -10.56
N VAL A 236 4.90 -11.31 -9.41
CA VAL A 236 4.97 -12.36 -8.38
C VAL A 236 3.62 -13.07 -8.17
N TRP A 237 2.67 -12.83 -9.07
CA TRP A 237 1.38 -13.51 -9.05
C TRP A 237 1.53 -14.98 -9.43
N PRO A 238 0.56 -15.83 -9.03
CA PRO A 238 0.49 -17.18 -9.60
C PRO A 238 0.49 -17.14 -11.14
N PRO A 239 1.02 -18.17 -11.79
CA PRO A 239 0.77 -18.40 -13.21
C PRO A 239 -0.72 -18.62 -13.50
#